data_AF-A0A7C2A8P1-F1
#
_entry.id   AF-A0A7C2A8P1-F1
#
_cell.length_a   1.000
_cell.length_b   1.000
_cell.length_c   1.000
_cell.angle_alpha   90.00
_cell.angle_beta   90.00
_cell.angle_gamma   90.00
#
_symmetry.space_group_name_H-M   'P 1'
#
loop_
_entity.id
_entity.type
_entity.pdbx_description
1 polymer ?
#
loop_
_entity_poly.entity_id
_entity_poly.type
_entity_poly.pdbx_seq_one_letter_code
_entity_poly.pdbx_strand_id
1 'polypeptide(L)'
;MRNNLRQFLLSLIVVFSILVPNHIAWCRLLDRIVAIVNDEVITLSELKEAMIYLTKTPNPPPEVKRRVLEEIINARLTAQQATKLGLQVKDAEVERAIQNIITQNGITLKKLKEDLIREGSSYEDYKDWIKIQLLKSKLIGLQVQS
;
A
#
# COMPACT_ATOMS: atom_id res chain seq x y z
N MET A 1 38.06 26.39 52.85
CA MET A 1 37.04 27.00 51.96
C MET A 1 37.29 26.78 50.46
N ARG A 2 38.51 26.50 49.97
CA ARG A 2 38.81 26.34 48.53
C ARG A 2 38.23 25.07 47.86
N ASN A 3 38.04 23.97 48.62
CA ASN A 3 37.52 22.71 48.08
C ASN A 3 35.99 22.71 47.88
N ASN A 4 35.24 23.42 48.73
CA ASN A 4 33.78 23.51 48.65
C ASN A 4 33.33 24.29 47.41
N LEU A 5 34.11 25.32 47.02
CA LEU A 5 33.86 26.08 45.80
C LEU A 5 34.08 25.25 44.53
N ARG A 6 35.09 24.37 44.52
CA ARG A 6 35.33 23.44 43.41
C ARG A 6 34.21 22.41 43.28
N GLN A 7 33.70 21.89 44.40
CA GLN A 7 32.56 20.97 44.37
C GLN A 7 31.26 21.63 43.91
N PHE A 8 31.05 22.90 44.27
CA PHE A 8 29.89 23.68 43.81
C PHE A 8 29.97 24.01 42.31
N LEU A 9 31.16 24.29 41.78
CA LEU A 9 31.36 24.50 40.35
C LEU A 9 31.16 23.21 39.55
N LEU A 10 31.60 22.07 40.10
CA LEU A 10 31.38 20.76 39.46
C LEU A 10 29.91 20.37 39.45
N SER A 11 29.15 20.62 40.53
CA SER A 11 27.71 20.34 40.55
C SER A 11 26.94 21.25 39.58
N LEU A 12 27.34 22.52 39.44
CA LEU A 12 26.72 23.47 38.50
C LEU A 12 26.88 23.01 37.03
N ILE A 13 28.06 22.49 36.66
CA ILE A 13 28.33 21.98 35.30
C ILE A 13 27.48 20.74 35.00
N VAL A 14 27.32 19.84 35.98
CA VAL A 14 26.50 18.63 35.82
C VAL A 14 25.02 18.99 35.63
N VAL A 15 24.50 19.95 36.39
CA VAL A 15 23.10 20.42 36.25
C VAL A 15 22.88 21.09 34.89
N PHE A 16 23.86 21.88 34.41
CA PHE A 16 23.76 22.54 33.11
C PHE A 16 23.73 21.53 31.95
N SER A 17 24.47 20.42 32.05
CA SER A 17 24.51 19.38 31.02
C SER A 17 23.21 18.58 30.90
N ILE A 18 22.37 18.55 31.94
CA ILE A 18 21.06 17.86 31.94
C ILE A 18 19.97 18.76 31.35
N LEU A 19 20.14 20.08 31.43
CA LEU A 19 19.14 21.05 30.98
C LEU A 19 19.20 21.38 29.48
N VAL A 20 20.14 20.80 28.74
CA VAL A 20 20.19 20.96 27.28
C VAL A 20 19.14 20.04 26.66
N PRO A 21 18.09 20.57 26.01
CA PRO A 21 17.13 19.75 25.30
C PRO A 21 17.86 19.01 24.17
N ASN A 22 17.92 17.69 24.28
CA ASN A 22 18.32 16.81 23.19
C ASN A 22 17.25 16.91 22.10
N HIS A 23 17.42 17.85 21.16
CA HIS A 23 16.62 17.89 19.94
C HIS A 23 17.05 16.71 19.05
N ILE A 24 16.59 15.51 19.41
CA ILE A 24 16.63 14.36 18.50
C ILE A 24 15.65 14.70 17.38
N ALA A 25 16.16 15.33 16.33
CA ALA A 25 15.43 15.53 15.10
C ALA A 25 15.18 14.16 14.49
N TRP A 26 13.93 13.69 14.60
CA TRP A 26 13.48 12.51 13.89
C TRP A 26 13.50 12.84 12.40
N CYS A 27 14.57 12.43 11.71
CA CYS A 27 14.62 12.47 10.25
C CYS A 27 13.60 11.47 9.74
N ARG A 28 12.39 11.97 9.44
CA ARG A 28 11.33 11.18 8.84
C ARG A 28 11.73 10.93 7.39
N LEU A 29 11.93 9.67 7.02
CA LEU A 29 12.26 9.29 5.65
C LEU A 29 11.11 9.78 4.73
N LEU A 30 11.36 10.83 3.96
CA LEU A 30 10.44 11.23 2.89
C LEU A 30 10.48 10.14 1.83
N ASP A 31 9.32 9.53 1.56
CA ASP A 31 9.21 8.49 0.56
C ASP A 31 9.60 9.03 -0.81
N ARG A 32 10.34 8.24 -1.58
CA ARG A 32 10.92 8.68 -2.86
C ARG A 32 9.94 8.43 -3.99
N ILE A 33 9.87 9.36 -4.92
CA ILE A 33 9.13 9.21 -6.17
C ILE A 33 9.95 8.33 -7.11
N VAL A 34 9.34 7.27 -7.64
CA VAL A 34 9.97 6.35 -8.59
C VAL A 34 9.44 6.57 -10.00
N ALA A 35 8.16 6.91 -10.15
CA ALA A 35 7.56 7.25 -11.43
C ALA A 35 6.36 8.21 -11.25
N ILE A 36 6.00 8.89 -12.33
CA ILE A 36 4.82 9.75 -12.43
C ILE A 36 4.03 9.28 -13.66
N VAL A 37 2.74 9.00 -13.49
CA VAL A 37 1.83 8.50 -14.53
C VAL A 37 0.66 9.47 -14.65
N ASN A 38 0.70 10.33 -15.68
CA ASN A 38 -0.18 11.50 -15.78
C ASN A 38 -0.06 12.37 -14.52
N ASP A 39 -1.13 12.49 -13.73
CA ASP A 39 -1.18 13.32 -12.51
C ASP A 39 -0.91 12.51 -11.22
N GLU A 40 -0.58 11.22 -11.36
CA GLU A 40 -0.49 10.26 -10.27
C GLU A 40 0.95 9.83 -10.01
N VAL A 41 1.37 9.85 -8.75
CA VAL A 41 2.76 9.55 -8.34
C VAL A 41 2.84 8.12 -7.82
N ILE A 42 3.84 7.37 -8.30
CA ILE A 42 4.20 6.03 -7.80
C ILE A 42 5.43 6.17 -6.90
N THR A 43 5.28 5.76 -5.63
CA THR A 43 6.35 5.88 -4.62
C THR A 43 7.20 4.62 -4.50
N LEU A 44 8.34 4.75 -3.79
CA LEU A 44 9.23 3.62 -3.52
C LEU A 44 8.59 2.61 -2.58
N SER A 45 7.76 3.05 -1.63
CA SER A 45 7.04 2.14 -0.74
C SER A 45 6.02 1.28 -1.52
N GLU A 46 5.26 1.89 -2.42
CA GLU A 46 4.30 1.18 -3.29
C GLU A 46 5.02 0.12 -4.14
N LEU A 47 6.14 0.48 -4.75
CA LEU A 47 6.94 -0.45 -5.55
C LEU A 47 7.44 -1.63 -4.70
N LYS A 48 7.92 -1.36 -3.47
CA LYS A 48 8.38 -2.41 -2.55
C LYS A 48 7.24 -3.34 -2.12
N GLU A 49 6.08 -2.79 -1.83
CA GLU A 49 4.90 -3.57 -1.44
C GLU A 49 4.46 -4.50 -2.57
N ALA A 50 4.37 -3.96 -3.80
CA ALA A 50 4.08 -4.75 -4.99
C ALA A 50 5.15 -5.82 -5.25
N MET A 51 6.44 -5.53 -5.03
CA MET A 51 7.52 -6.51 -5.16
C MET A 51 7.38 -7.65 -4.14
N ILE A 52 7.03 -7.36 -2.88
CA ILE A 52 6.80 -8.39 -1.86
C ILE A 52 5.67 -9.32 -2.31
N TYR A 53 4.58 -8.73 -2.81
CA TYR A 53 3.43 -9.49 -3.28
C TYR A 53 3.74 -10.37 -4.50
N LEU A 54 4.41 -9.79 -5.52
CA LEU A 54 4.61 -10.46 -6.82
C LEU A 54 5.81 -11.40 -6.85
N THR A 55 6.88 -11.08 -6.12
CA THR A 55 8.16 -11.81 -6.24
C THR A 55 8.45 -12.70 -5.04
N LYS A 56 7.76 -12.49 -3.90
CA LYS A 56 8.02 -13.15 -2.62
C LYS A 56 9.49 -13.06 -2.15
N THR A 57 10.26 -12.12 -2.71
CA THR A 57 11.67 -11.92 -2.38
C THR A 57 11.91 -10.48 -1.92
N PRO A 58 12.72 -10.25 -0.87
CA PRO A 58 12.93 -8.90 -0.33
C PRO A 58 13.72 -7.98 -1.26
N ASN A 59 14.57 -8.55 -2.13
CA ASN A 59 15.44 -7.77 -3.02
C ASN A 59 15.63 -8.47 -4.37
N PRO A 60 14.61 -8.45 -5.25
CA PRO A 60 14.70 -9.04 -6.56
C PRO A 60 15.68 -8.27 -7.48
N PRO A 61 16.17 -8.91 -8.56
CA PRO A 61 17.07 -8.29 -9.53
C PRO A 61 16.50 -6.99 -10.15
N PRO A 62 17.34 -6.07 -10.64
CA PRO A 62 16.90 -4.82 -11.26
C PRO A 62 15.88 -5.00 -12.39
N GLU A 63 16.02 -6.06 -13.19
CA GLU A 63 15.09 -6.41 -14.27
C GLU A 63 13.68 -6.71 -13.75
N VAL A 64 13.60 -7.43 -12.62
CA VAL A 64 12.33 -7.77 -11.98
C VAL A 64 11.69 -6.53 -11.38
N LYS A 65 12.48 -5.65 -10.73
CA LYS A 65 11.99 -4.36 -10.24
C LYS A 65 11.36 -3.52 -11.35
N ARG A 66 12.00 -3.50 -12.52
CA ARG A 66 11.48 -2.80 -13.71
C ARG A 66 10.16 -3.40 -14.20
N ARG A 67 10.07 -4.74 -14.30
CA ARG A 67 8.82 -5.41 -14.69
C ARG A 67 7.68 -5.13 -13.71
N VAL A 68 7.96 -5.15 -12.41
CA VAL A 68 6.95 -4.83 -11.38
C VAL A 68 6.50 -3.37 -11.48
N LEU A 69 7.44 -2.44 -11.72
CA LEU A 69 7.09 -1.04 -11.96
C LEU A 69 6.21 -0.87 -13.22
N GLU A 70 6.54 -1.55 -14.32
CA GLU A 70 5.74 -1.54 -15.55
C GLU A 70 4.31 -2.07 -15.30
N GLU A 71 4.16 -3.12 -14.50
CA GLU A 71 2.84 -3.65 -14.12
C GLU A 71 2.02 -2.63 -13.32
N ILE A 72 2.63 -1.92 -12.37
CA ILE A 72 1.96 -0.87 -11.58
C ILE A 72 1.51 0.28 -12.50
N ILE A 73 2.38 0.70 -13.44
CA ILE A 73 2.05 1.76 -14.40
C ILE A 73 0.86 1.35 -15.27
N ASN A 74 0.88 0.13 -15.81
CA ASN A 74 -0.21 -0.38 -16.64
C ASN A 74 -1.53 -0.47 -15.87
N ALA A 75 -1.49 -0.89 -14.61
CA ALA A 75 -2.65 -0.93 -13.74
C ALA A 75 -3.24 0.49 -13.51
N ARG A 76 -2.39 1.49 -13.24
CA ARG A 76 -2.80 2.90 -13.08
C ARG A 76 -3.44 3.44 -14.36
N LEU A 77 -2.80 3.24 -15.52
CA LEU A 77 -3.34 3.69 -16.81
C LEU A 77 -4.69 3.06 -17.12
N THR A 78 -4.84 1.76 -16.85
CA THR A 78 -6.09 1.02 -17.02
C THR A 78 -7.20 1.60 -16.13
N ALA A 79 -6.90 1.87 -14.85
CA ALA A 79 -7.85 2.47 -13.92
C ALA A 79 -8.27 3.89 -14.34
N GLN A 80 -7.33 4.70 -14.82
CA GLN A 80 -7.61 6.04 -15.34
C GLN A 80 -8.49 5.99 -16.59
N GLN A 81 -8.22 5.04 -17.49
CA GLN A 81 -9.04 4.86 -18.69
C GLN A 81 -10.46 4.38 -18.34
N ALA A 82 -10.61 3.45 -17.39
CA ALA A 82 -11.92 3.04 -16.89
C ALA A 82 -12.70 4.23 -16.30
N THR A 83 -12.03 5.07 -15.53
CA THR A 83 -12.61 6.29 -14.94
C THR A 83 -13.03 7.30 -16.03
N LYS A 84 -12.17 7.54 -17.03
CA LYS A 84 -12.47 8.42 -18.17
C LYS A 84 -13.67 7.95 -18.99
N LEU A 85 -13.86 6.64 -19.10
CA LEU A 85 -14.99 6.03 -19.80
C LEU A 85 -16.28 6.00 -18.94
N GLY A 86 -16.25 6.55 -17.72
CA GLY A 86 -17.39 6.53 -16.80
C GLY A 86 -17.73 5.11 -16.31
N LEU A 87 -16.80 4.16 -16.43
CA LEU A 87 -17.01 2.78 -16.00
C LEU A 87 -16.93 2.75 -14.48
N GLN A 88 -18.10 2.74 -13.85
CA GLN A 88 -18.24 2.50 -12.43
C GLN A 88 -18.80 1.10 -12.20
N VAL A 89 -18.26 0.43 -11.20
CA VAL A 89 -18.81 -0.81 -10.68
C VAL A 89 -19.61 -0.44 -9.44
N LYS A 90 -20.93 -0.58 -9.54
CA LYS A 90 -21.85 -0.37 -8.42
C LYS A 90 -21.68 -1.49 -7.41
N ASP A 91 -21.90 -1.21 -6.13
CA ASP A 91 -21.75 -2.22 -5.07
C ASP A 91 -22.69 -3.43 -5.29
N ALA A 92 -23.87 -3.22 -5.87
CA ALA A 92 -24.78 -4.29 -6.26
C ALA A 92 -24.20 -5.26 -7.29
N GLU A 93 -23.28 -4.81 -8.16
CA GLU A 93 -22.58 -5.67 -9.10
C GLU A 93 -21.50 -6.51 -8.40
N VAL A 94 -20.81 -5.91 -7.42
CA VAL A 94 -19.82 -6.60 -6.57
C VAL A 94 -20.51 -7.72 -5.79
N GLU A 95 -21.65 -7.43 -5.15
CA GLU A 95 -22.40 -8.46 -4.41
C GLU A 95 -22.88 -9.59 -5.30
N ARG A 96 -23.39 -9.30 -6.51
CA ARG A 96 -23.77 -10.33 -7.47
C ARG A 96 -22.58 -11.20 -7.88
N ALA A 97 -21.41 -10.59 -8.13
CA ALA A 97 -20.21 -11.32 -8.49
C ALA A 97 -19.75 -12.25 -7.35
N ILE A 98 -19.77 -11.76 -6.11
CA ILE A 98 -19.46 -12.58 -4.92
C ILE A 98 -20.46 -13.74 -4.79
N GLN A 99 -21.76 -13.48 -4.97
CA GLN A 99 -22.79 -14.52 -4.90
C GLN A 99 -22.59 -15.59 -5.99
N ASN A 100 -22.16 -15.20 -7.18
CA ASN A 100 -21.83 -16.14 -8.25
C ASN A 100 -20.62 -17.00 -7.88
N ILE A 101 -19.57 -16.42 -7.32
CA ILE A 101 -18.37 -17.15 -6.85
C ILE A 101 -18.74 -18.16 -5.76
N ILE A 102 -19.55 -17.74 -4.79
CA ILE A 102 -20.04 -18.61 -3.71
C ILE A 102 -20.82 -19.79 -4.28
N THR A 103 -21.70 -19.51 -5.24
CA THR A 103 -22.53 -20.53 -5.92
C THR A 103 -21.68 -21.49 -6.74
N GLN A 104 -20.69 -20.98 -7.49
CA GLN A 104 -19.78 -21.78 -8.31
C GLN A 104 -18.87 -22.68 -7.47
N ASN A 105 -18.38 -22.17 -6.34
CA ASN A 105 -17.51 -22.92 -5.43
C ASN A 105 -18.29 -23.81 -4.45
N GLY A 106 -19.63 -23.76 -4.45
CA GLY A 106 -20.47 -24.55 -3.56
C GLY A 106 -20.27 -24.24 -2.07
N ILE A 107 -19.82 -23.03 -1.74
CA ILE A 107 -19.57 -22.58 -0.36
C ILE A 107 -20.69 -21.67 0.12
N THR A 108 -20.63 -21.24 1.39
CA THR A 108 -21.55 -20.23 1.95
C THR A 108 -20.80 -18.92 2.19
N LEU A 109 -21.54 -17.81 2.28
CA LEU A 109 -20.96 -16.50 2.61
C LEU A 109 -20.23 -16.53 3.97
N LYS A 110 -20.78 -17.26 4.94
CA LYS A 110 -20.13 -17.45 6.25
C LYS A 110 -18.78 -18.14 6.10
N LYS A 111 -18.74 -19.22 5.33
CA LYS A 111 -17.50 -19.98 5.07
C LYS A 111 -16.45 -19.13 4.35
N LEU A 112 -16.85 -18.36 3.34
CA LEU A 112 -15.98 -17.42 2.65
C LEU A 112 -15.34 -16.42 3.62
N LYS A 113 -16.14 -15.79 4.50
CA LYS A 113 -15.62 -14.83 5.49
C LYS A 113 -14.64 -15.47 6.48
N GLU A 114 -14.92 -16.68 6.95
CA GLU A 114 -14.02 -17.43 7.83
C GLU A 114 -12.68 -17.76 7.16
N ASP A 115 -12.71 -18.10 5.88
CA ASP A 115 -11.50 -18.43 5.13
C ASP A 115 -10.67 -17.16 4.84
N LEU A 116 -11.29 -16.03 4.52
CA LEU A 116 -10.61 -14.72 4.37
C LEU A 116 -9.91 -14.28 5.66
N ILE A 117 -10.57 -14.40 6.81
CA ILE A 117 -9.97 -14.07 8.11
C ILE A 117 -8.76 -14.96 8.40
N ARG A 118 -8.82 -16.25 8.03
CA ARG A 118 -7.69 -17.18 8.18
C ARG A 118 -6.49 -16.78 7.31
N GLU A 119 -6.75 -16.19 6.16
CA GLU A 119 -5.74 -15.66 5.24
C GLU A 119 -5.27 -14.24 5.60
N GLY A 120 -5.81 -13.65 6.67
CA GLY A 120 -5.44 -12.31 7.14
C GLY A 120 -6.05 -11.16 6.33
N SER A 121 -7.11 -11.42 5.56
CA SER A 121 -7.82 -10.41 4.76
C SER A 121 -9.23 -10.18 5.29
N SER A 122 -9.75 -8.95 5.20
CA SER A 122 -11.12 -8.67 5.58
C SER A 122 -12.09 -8.92 4.41
N TYR A 123 -13.39 -8.99 4.72
CA TYR A 123 -14.43 -9.06 3.69
C TYR A 123 -14.50 -7.79 2.84
N GLU A 124 -14.12 -6.64 3.41
CA GLU A 124 -14.11 -5.37 2.67
C GLU A 124 -12.96 -5.34 1.67
N ASP A 125 -11.76 -5.78 2.07
CA ASP A 125 -10.61 -5.91 1.15
C ASP A 125 -10.95 -6.84 -0.03
N TYR A 126 -11.69 -7.92 0.25
CA TYR A 126 -12.15 -8.84 -0.79
C TYR A 126 -13.16 -8.18 -1.75
N LYS A 127 -14.11 -7.38 -1.23
CA LYS A 127 -15.03 -6.61 -2.07
C LYS A 127 -14.30 -5.62 -2.98
N ASP A 128 -13.32 -4.91 -2.43
CA ASP A 128 -12.51 -3.95 -3.19
C ASP A 128 -11.70 -4.67 -4.27
N TRP A 129 -11.13 -5.83 -3.96
CA TRP A 129 -10.47 -6.66 -4.94
C TRP A 129 -11.42 -7.10 -6.07
N ILE A 130 -12.64 -7.57 -5.76
CA ILE A 130 -13.65 -7.93 -6.78
C ILE A 130 -14.05 -6.71 -7.61
N LYS A 131 -14.21 -5.53 -7.00
CA LYS A 131 -14.52 -4.28 -7.71
C LYS A 131 -13.45 -3.96 -8.76
N ILE A 132 -12.17 -4.12 -8.43
CA ILE A 132 -11.05 -3.96 -9.35
C ILE A 132 -11.11 -5.00 -10.49
N GLN A 133 -11.41 -6.27 -10.19
CA GLN A 133 -11.52 -7.31 -11.22
C GLN A 133 -12.68 -7.04 -12.20
N LEU A 134 -13.83 -6.59 -11.70
CA LEU A 134 -14.97 -6.23 -12.53
C LEU A 134 -14.67 -5.03 -13.43
N LEU A 135 -13.99 -4.00 -12.91
CA LEU A 135 -13.54 -2.86 -13.70
C LEU A 135 -12.61 -3.32 -14.85
N LYS A 136 -11.65 -4.19 -14.53
CA LYS A 136 -10.72 -4.75 -15.53
C LYS A 136 -11.46 -5.54 -16.60
N SER A 137 -12.41 -6.40 -16.21
CA SER A 137 -13.23 -7.18 -17.16
C SER A 137 -14.06 -6.28 -18.09
N LYS A 138 -14.69 -5.23 -17.56
CA LYS A 138 -15.44 -4.26 -18.37
C LYS A 138 -14.55 -3.55 -19.40
N LEU A 139 -13.34 -3.17 -18.99
CA LEU A 139 -12.40 -2.49 -19.88
C LEU A 139 -11.93 -3.41 -21.03
N ILE A 140 -11.62 -4.67 -20.73
CA ILE A 140 -11.27 -5.67 -21.76
C ILE A 140 -12.45 -5.88 -22.72
N GLY A 141 -13.68 -6.00 -22.20
CA GLY A 141 -14.87 -6.17 -23.01
C GLY A 141 -15.10 -5.05 -24.03
N LEU A 142 -14.72 -3.81 -23.69
CA LEU A 142 -14.78 -2.68 -24.62
C LEU A 142 -13.69 -2.73 -25.69
N GLN A 143 -12.47 -3.13 -25.33
CA GLN A 143 -11.35 -3.26 -26.29
C GLN A 143 -11.58 -4.36 -27.32
N VAL A 144 -12.33 -5.42 -26.99
CA VAL A 144 -12.67 -6.49 -27.94
C VAL A 144 -13.74 -6.07 -28.96
N GLN A 145 -14.45 -4.97 -28.71
CA GLN A 145 -15.50 -4.44 -29.59
C GLN A 145 -15.05 -3.29 -30.51
N SER A 146 -13.77 -2.88 -30.48
CA SER A 146 -13.17 -1.90 -31.41
C SER A 146 -12.13 -2.57 -32.30
#